data_AF-A0A816HJ71-F1
#
_entry.id   AF-A0A816HJ71-F1
#
_cell.length_a   1.000
_cell.length_b   1.000
_cell.length_c   1.000
_cell.angle_alpha   90.00
_cell.angle_beta   90.00
_cell.angle_gamma   90.00
#
_symmetry.space_group_name_H-M   'P 1'
#
loop_
_entity.id
_entity.type
_entity.pdbx_description
1 polymer ?
#
loop_
_entity_poly.entity_id
_entity_poly.type
_entity_poly.pdbx_seq_one_letter_code
_entity_poly.pdbx_strand_id
1 'polypeptide(L)'
;TIETHNFHKLAPSLARTYSLSSTSSRLPKSMLNQEEIHRYFNHLSGAKRIEFLYGLLHLCQPLELRYLGTCLEEIARKDYEYLYHAEQKTNHLSAQNVPLPSSSASSVSSSTNEQTNQQTDLLPDEKLDLTDQFTRAHAIVDIALLWAKNRACAIRLFRRLKASDSVKLVDMLLERDDLDERTMDEILIIFCLAANHPAFSFDMRTQMAQIFKELEKRQRKMK
;
A
#
# COMPACT_ATOMS: atom_id res chain seq x y z
N THR A 1 -21.86 -11.23 26.84
CA THR A 1 -21.35 -12.43 26.13
C THR A 1 -21.58 -12.21 24.66
N ILE A 2 -20.56 -11.74 23.94
CA ILE A 2 -20.62 -11.58 22.48
C ILE A 2 -19.57 -12.55 21.93
N GLU A 3 -20.06 -13.52 21.18
CA GLU A 3 -19.35 -14.71 20.71
C GLU A 3 -18.18 -14.34 19.79
N THR A 4 -16.98 -14.74 20.21
CA THR A 4 -15.77 -14.74 19.38
C THR A 4 -15.84 -15.92 18.41
N HIS A 5 -16.40 -15.72 17.22
CA HIS A 5 -16.33 -16.73 16.16
C HIS A 5 -15.79 -16.15 14.85
N ASN A 6 -14.76 -16.83 14.33
CA ASN A 6 -14.17 -16.76 12.98
C ASN A 6 -12.98 -15.81 12.72
N PHE A 7 -11.98 -15.80 13.60
CA PHE A 7 -10.64 -15.27 13.27
C PHE A 7 -9.77 -16.24 12.44
N HIS A 8 -10.17 -17.50 12.26
CA HIS A 8 -9.35 -18.50 11.54
C HIS A 8 -9.33 -18.36 10.01
N LYS A 9 -10.10 -17.44 9.41
CA LYS A 9 -10.22 -17.35 7.94
C LYS A 9 -9.38 -16.25 7.27
N LEU A 10 -8.67 -15.39 8.01
CA LEU A 10 -7.99 -14.22 7.40
C LEU A 10 -6.46 -14.28 7.31
N ALA A 11 -5.79 -15.27 7.89
CA ALA A 11 -4.34 -15.46 7.67
C ALA A 11 -3.89 -16.89 8.06
N PRO A 12 -3.86 -17.86 7.13
CA PRO A 12 -3.37 -19.21 7.41
C PRO A 12 -1.91 -19.25 7.91
N SER A 13 -1.12 -18.21 7.64
CA SER A 13 0.29 -18.11 8.04
C SER A 13 0.51 -17.61 9.47
N LEU A 14 -0.51 -17.09 10.15
CA LEU A 14 -0.39 -16.58 11.54
C LEU A 14 -1.08 -17.47 12.57
N ALA A 15 -1.86 -18.46 12.14
CA ALA A 15 -2.70 -19.29 13.00
C ALA A 15 -1.95 -20.35 13.83
N ARG A 16 -0.60 -20.34 13.88
CA ARG A 16 0.18 -21.46 14.45
C ARG A 16 0.75 -21.24 15.85
N THR A 17 0.40 -20.18 16.57
CA THR A 17 1.14 -19.88 17.83
C THR A 17 0.35 -19.35 19.02
N TYR A 18 -0.94 -19.65 19.17
CA TYR A 18 -1.62 -19.36 20.44
C TYR A 18 -2.58 -20.49 20.86
N SER A 19 -2.01 -21.59 21.35
CA SER A 19 -2.69 -22.48 22.28
C SER A 19 -2.04 -22.27 23.65
N LEU A 20 -2.66 -21.41 24.48
CA LEU A 20 -2.28 -21.25 25.87
C LEU A 20 -2.97 -22.36 26.68
N SER A 21 -2.29 -23.49 26.85
CA SER A 21 -2.63 -24.44 27.92
C SER A 21 -1.80 -24.09 29.15
N SER A 22 -2.51 -23.79 30.23
CA SER A 22 -1.99 -23.42 31.53
C SER A 22 -1.39 -24.64 32.24
N THR A 23 -0.07 -24.70 32.36
CA THR A 23 0.59 -25.33 33.52
C THR A 23 1.90 -24.63 33.83
N SER A 24 2.02 -24.25 35.10
CA SER A 24 3.17 -23.61 35.75
C SER A 24 4.48 -24.37 35.53
N SER A 25 5.45 -23.73 34.87
CA SER A 25 6.87 -23.92 35.13
C SER A 25 7.64 -22.68 34.64
N ARG A 26 8.47 -22.11 35.52
CA ARG A 26 9.23 -20.87 35.33
C ARG A 26 10.00 -20.87 34.00
N LEU A 27 9.58 -20.03 33.07
CA LEU A 27 10.41 -19.64 31.92
C LEU A 27 11.20 -18.38 32.31
N PRO A 28 12.51 -18.30 31.99
CA PRO A 28 13.24 -17.06 32.16
C PRO A 28 12.66 -16.06 31.15
N LYS A 29 11.75 -15.20 31.62
CA LYS A 29 11.25 -14.09 30.83
C LYS A 29 12.39 -13.09 30.71
N SER A 30 13.20 -13.18 29.65
CA SER A 30 13.70 -11.94 29.05
C SER A 30 12.45 -11.21 28.54
N MET A 31 11.77 -10.51 29.45
CA MET A 31 10.67 -9.63 29.08
C MET A 31 11.28 -8.61 28.13
N LEU A 32 10.96 -8.72 26.84
CA LEU A 32 11.26 -7.68 25.88
C LEU A 32 10.69 -6.38 26.46
N ASN A 33 11.58 -5.49 26.89
CA ASN A 33 11.17 -4.25 27.53
C ASN A 33 10.85 -3.21 26.44
N GLN A 34 10.08 -2.18 26.79
CA GLN A 34 9.62 -1.17 25.84
C GLN A 34 10.77 -0.49 25.10
N GLU A 35 11.90 -0.28 25.77
CA GLU A 35 13.09 0.35 25.18
C GLU A 35 13.75 -0.54 24.11
N GLU A 36 13.81 -1.85 24.33
CA GLU A 36 14.30 -2.82 23.35
C GLU A 36 13.43 -2.83 22.10
N ILE A 37 12.10 -2.75 22.26
CA ILE A 37 11.15 -2.70 21.14
C ILE A 37 11.35 -1.40 20.34
N HIS A 38 11.44 -0.26 21.01
CA HIS A 38 11.70 1.02 20.35
C HIS A 38 13.04 1.04 19.62
N ARG A 39 14.09 0.51 20.26
CA ARG A 39 15.40 0.38 19.65
C ARG A 39 15.33 -0.50 18.41
N TYR A 40 14.71 -1.68 18.51
CA TYR A 40 14.52 -2.57 17.37
C TYR A 40 13.78 -1.89 16.23
N PHE A 41 12.63 -1.25 16.52
CA PHE A 41 11.81 -0.56 15.54
C PHE A 41 12.56 0.56 14.81
N ASN A 42 13.40 1.32 15.51
CA ASN A 42 14.20 2.39 14.91
C ASN A 42 15.30 1.90 13.96
N HIS A 43 15.73 0.64 14.07
CA HIS A 43 16.71 0.05 13.14
C HIS A 43 16.07 -0.64 11.94
N LEU A 44 14.73 -0.70 11.86
CA LEU A 44 14.02 -1.28 10.73
C LEU A 44 13.98 -0.31 9.54
N SER A 45 14.10 -0.85 8.32
CA SER A 45 13.83 -0.10 7.10
C SER A 45 12.37 0.35 7.04
N GLY A 46 12.05 1.32 6.17
CA GLY A 46 10.69 1.84 6.03
C GLY A 46 9.64 0.75 5.76
N ALA A 47 9.93 -0.17 4.83
CA ALA A 47 9.05 -1.30 4.55
C ALA A 47 8.85 -2.21 5.78
N LYS A 48 9.93 -2.50 6.52
CA LYS A 48 9.85 -3.34 7.72
C LYS A 48 9.09 -2.70 8.86
N ARG A 49 9.18 -1.37 9.01
CA ARG A 49 8.34 -0.61 9.97
C ARG A 49 6.85 -0.73 9.63
N ILE A 50 6.51 -0.66 8.34
CA ILE A 50 5.12 -0.82 7.87
C ILE A 50 4.62 -2.24 8.16
N GLU A 51 5.38 -3.29 7.80
CA GLU A 51 4.99 -4.67 8.10
C GLU A 51 4.83 -4.92 9.61
N PHE A 52 5.75 -4.38 10.42
CA PHE A 52 5.71 -4.50 11.87
C PHE A 52 4.46 -3.86 12.45
N LEU A 53 4.18 -2.60 12.12
CA LEU A 53 2.98 -1.89 12.59
C LEU A 53 1.70 -2.54 12.07
N TYR A 54 1.66 -2.95 10.80
CA TYR A 54 0.53 -3.64 10.21
C TYR A 54 0.24 -4.95 10.97
N GLY A 55 1.28 -5.72 11.30
CA GLY A 55 1.17 -6.92 12.13
C GLY A 55 0.59 -6.63 13.52
N LEU A 56 1.05 -5.56 14.19
CA LEU A 56 0.51 -5.16 15.50
C LEU A 56 -0.97 -4.77 15.43
N LEU A 57 -1.36 -4.00 14.40
CA LEU A 57 -2.76 -3.59 14.22
C LEU A 57 -3.70 -4.79 14.05
N HIS A 58 -3.24 -5.90 13.45
CA HIS A 58 -4.04 -7.14 13.33
C HIS A 58 -4.25 -7.87 14.66
N LEU A 59 -3.47 -7.55 15.69
CA LEU A 59 -3.60 -8.13 17.03
C LEU A 59 -4.51 -7.29 17.94
N CYS A 60 -4.81 -6.05 17.54
CA CYS A 60 -5.63 -5.13 18.33
C CYS A 60 -7.12 -5.50 18.29
N GLN A 61 -7.81 -5.23 19.40
CA GLN A 61 -9.27 -5.30 19.51
C GLN A 61 -9.94 -4.09 18.83
N PRO A 62 -11.22 -4.18 18.43
CA PRO A 62 -11.92 -3.08 17.77
C PRO A 62 -11.92 -1.75 18.54
N LEU A 63 -12.02 -1.79 19.88
CA LEU A 63 -11.96 -0.59 20.71
C LEU A 63 -10.55 0.02 20.76
N GLU A 64 -9.51 -0.81 20.76
CA GLU A 64 -8.12 -0.36 20.71
C GLU A 64 -7.83 0.30 19.37
N LEU A 65 -8.28 -0.31 18.26
CA LEU A 65 -8.18 0.28 16.92
C LEU A 65 -8.90 1.63 16.84
N ARG A 66 -10.09 1.75 17.44
CA ARG A 66 -10.83 3.02 17.48
C ARG A 66 -10.07 4.11 18.23
N TYR A 67 -9.48 3.77 19.37
CA TYR A 67 -8.66 4.70 20.15
C TYR A 67 -7.39 5.10 19.39
N LEU A 68 -6.67 4.13 18.81
CA LEU A 68 -5.49 4.38 17.97
C LEU A 68 -5.82 5.29 16.79
N GLY A 69 -7.00 5.16 16.18
CA GLY A 69 -7.48 6.09 15.15
C GLY A 69 -7.49 7.54 15.62
N THR A 70 -8.03 7.81 16.81
CA THR A 70 -8.02 9.17 17.40
C THR A 70 -6.61 9.67 17.70
N CYS A 71 -5.70 8.81 18.17
CA CYS A 71 -4.30 9.19 18.36
C CYS A 71 -3.61 9.54 17.04
N LEU A 72 -3.88 8.76 15.97
CA LEU A 72 -3.31 9.01 14.65
C LEU A 72 -3.78 10.34 14.06
N GLU A 73 -5.07 10.68 14.22
CA GLU A 73 -5.62 11.98 13.80
C GLU A 73 -4.88 13.15 14.45
N GLU A 74 -4.62 13.09 15.77
CA GLU A 74 -3.90 14.15 16.47
C GLU A 74 -2.42 14.24 16.05
N ILE A 75 -1.74 13.09 15.89
CA ILE A 75 -0.33 13.06 15.50
C ILE A 75 -0.14 13.58 14.06
N ALA A 76 -1.04 13.20 13.14
CA ALA A 76 -0.96 13.56 11.72
C ALA A 76 -1.51 14.96 11.40
N ARG A 77 -2.08 15.67 12.39
CA ARG A 77 -2.74 16.97 12.20
C ARG A 77 -1.89 18.02 11.48
N LYS A 78 -0.57 17.97 11.66
CA LYS A 78 0.37 18.91 11.01
C LYS A 78 0.47 18.72 9.50
N ASP A 79 0.34 17.48 9.04
CA ASP A 79 0.46 17.11 7.62
C ASP A 79 -0.91 17.00 6.94
N TYR A 80 -2.00 17.24 7.68
CA TYR A 80 -3.38 17.01 7.24
C TYR A 80 -3.71 17.68 5.90
N GLU A 81 -3.41 18.97 5.74
CA GLU A 81 -3.76 19.72 4.53
C GLU A 81 -3.05 19.16 3.29
N TYR A 82 -1.75 18.87 3.41
CA TYR A 82 -0.98 18.26 2.34
C TYR A 82 -1.52 16.87 1.97
N LEU A 83 -1.73 16.00 2.96
CA LEU A 83 -2.23 14.65 2.74
C LEU A 83 -3.63 14.65 2.16
N TYR A 84 -4.48 15.58 2.60
CA TYR A 84 -5.82 15.76 2.04
C TYR A 84 -5.75 16.07 0.54
N HIS A 85 -4.99 17.07 0.12
CA HIS A 85 -4.87 17.40 -1.31
C HIS A 85 -4.25 16.26 -2.14
N ALA A 86 -3.25 15.58 -1.61
CA ALA A 86 -2.63 14.43 -2.26
C ALA A 86 -3.60 13.23 -2.39
N GLU A 87 -4.42 12.98 -1.37
CA GLU A 87 -5.47 11.96 -1.39
C GLU A 87 -6.53 12.28 -2.45
N GLN A 88 -6.96 13.54 -2.52
CA GLN A 88 -7.92 13.99 -3.53
C GLN A 88 -7.38 13.74 -4.94
N LYS A 89 -6.11 14.10 -5.21
CA LYS A 89 -5.45 13.85 -6.50
C LYS A 89 -5.39 12.36 -6.85
N THR A 90 -5.02 11.53 -5.88
CA THR A 90 -4.88 10.07 -6.02
C THR A 90 -6.19 9.39 -6.39
N ASN A 91 -7.28 9.78 -5.73
CA ASN A 91 -8.55 9.06 -5.82
C ASN A 91 -9.47 9.58 -6.93
N HIS A 92 -9.48 10.89 -7.18
CA HIS A 92 -10.43 11.50 -8.13
C HIS A 92 -9.99 11.44 -9.60
N LEU A 93 -8.70 11.19 -9.87
CA LEU A 93 -8.20 11.04 -11.26
C LEU A 93 -8.76 9.78 -11.96
N SER A 94 -9.49 8.91 -11.26
CA SER A 94 -10.16 7.73 -11.81
C SER A 94 -11.66 7.88 -12.05
N ALA A 95 -12.31 8.91 -11.48
CA ALA A 95 -13.75 9.06 -11.54
C ALA A 95 -14.29 9.54 -12.90
N GLN A 96 -13.41 9.93 -13.82
CA GLN A 96 -13.81 10.47 -15.14
C GLN A 96 -13.84 9.43 -16.28
N ASN A 97 -13.64 8.13 -16.03
CA ASN A 97 -13.53 7.13 -17.11
C ASN A 97 -14.42 5.89 -16.94
N VAL A 98 -15.66 6.05 -16.46
CA VAL A 98 -16.69 5.00 -16.60
C VAL A 98 -17.69 5.47 -17.67
N PRO A 99 -17.76 4.84 -18.85
CA PRO A 99 -18.88 5.09 -19.76
C PRO A 99 -20.16 4.62 -19.07
N LEU A 100 -21.02 5.56 -18.65
CA LEU A 100 -22.40 5.22 -18.31
C LEU A 100 -23.08 4.69 -19.59
N PRO A 101 -23.85 3.59 -19.51
CA PRO A 101 -24.69 3.19 -20.64
C PRO A 101 -25.75 4.27 -20.88
N SER A 102 -25.76 4.80 -22.09
CA SER A 102 -26.65 5.84 -22.57
C SER A 102 -28.09 5.33 -22.70
N SER A 103 -29.03 6.08 -22.15
CA SER A 103 -30.43 6.05 -22.55
C SER A 103 -30.98 7.49 -22.60
N SER A 104 -31.02 8.03 -23.82
CA SER A 104 -32.06 8.90 -24.46
C SER A 104 -32.87 9.87 -23.58
N ALA A 105 -33.17 11.14 -23.95
CA ALA A 105 -33.01 11.92 -25.18
C ALA A 105 -33.40 13.42 -24.94
N SER A 106 -33.01 14.29 -25.89
CA SER A 106 -33.53 15.65 -26.20
C SER A 106 -33.25 16.79 -25.19
N SER A 107 -32.84 18.02 -25.54
CA SER A 107 -33.03 18.83 -26.77
C SER A 107 -32.07 20.05 -26.81
N VAL A 108 -31.55 20.38 -28.02
CA VAL A 108 -31.41 21.72 -28.70
C VAL A 108 -31.49 22.97 -27.78
N SER A 109 -30.58 23.97 -27.72
CA SER A 109 -29.74 24.67 -28.72
C SER A 109 -28.84 25.74 -28.05
N SER A 110 -27.79 26.17 -28.78
CA SER A 110 -27.22 27.54 -28.87
C SER A 110 -25.80 27.77 -28.31
N SER A 111 -24.99 28.34 -29.18
CA SER A 111 -23.53 28.47 -29.18
C SER A 111 -22.99 29.59 -28.29
N THR A 112 -21.87 29.32 -27.60
CA THR A 112 -20.73 30.24 -27.47
C THR A 112 -19.45 29.41 -27.38
N ASN A 113 -18.55 29.63 -28.33
CA ASN A 113 -17.22 29.04 -28.37
C ASN A 113 -16.39 29.54 -27.18
N GLU A 114 -16.05 28.64 -26.26
CA GLU A 114 -14.81 28.76 -25.48
C GLU A 114 -13.96 27.51 -25.75
N GLN A 115 -12.80 27.77 -26.32
CA GLN A 115 -11.76 26.78 -26.54
C GLN A 115 -11.30 26.24 -25.18
N THR A 116 -11.68 25.01 -24.86
CA THR A 116 -10.83 24.14 -24.06
C THR A 116 -10.70 22.84 -24.84
N ASN A 117 -9.59 22.75 -25.55
CA ASN A 117 -9.16 21.56 -26.26
C ASN A 117 -8.85 20.48 -25.22
N GLN A 118 -9.87 19.80 -24.70
CA GLN A 118 -9.68 18.57 -23.93
C GLN A 118 -9.43 17.46 -24.94
N GLN A 119 -8.17 17.43 -25.38
CA GLN A 119 -7.53 16.30 -26.03
C GLN A 119 -7.92 15.05 -25.25
N THR A 120 -8.81 14.25 -25.85
CA THR A 120 -9.07 12.86 -25.51
C THR A 120 -7.79 12.07 -25.72
N ASP A 121 -6.89 12.09 -24.74
CA ASP A 121 -5.84 11.08 -24.59
C ASP A 121 -6.30 10.12 -23.51
N LEU A 122 -6.56 8.87 -23.92
CA LEU A 122 -6.19 7.73 -23.09
C LEU A 122 -4.76 8.03 -22.65
N LEU A 123 -4.53 8.56 -21.45
CA LEU A 123 -3.17 8.69 -20.94
C LEU A 123 -2.55 7.31 -21.14
N PRO A 124 -1.54 7.18 -22.03
CA PRO A 124 -0.82 5.94 -22.18
C PRO A 124 -0.45 5.52 -20.77
N ASP A 125 -0.54 4.23 -20.45
CA ASP A 125 -0.15 3.74 -19.13
C ASP A 125 1.33 4.11 -18.92
N GLU A 126 1.55 5.30 -18.36
CA GLU A 126 2.80 6.01 -18.48
C GLU A 126 3.82 5.16 -17.75
N LYS A 127 4.85 4.76 -18.50
CA LYS A 127 5.84 3.79 -18.05
C LYS A 127 6.32 4.23 -16.67
N LEU A 128 6.05 3.41 -15.67
CA LEU A 128 6.47 3.68 -14.31
C LEU A 128 7.97 3.46 -14.21
N ASP A 129 8.76 4.54 -14.21
CA ASP A 129 10.19 4.47 -13.98
C ASP A 129 10.49 4.56 -12.48
N LEU A 130 10.58 3.41 -11.82
CA LEU A 130 10.96 3.37 -10.40
C LEU A 130 12.44 3.74 -10.15
N THR A 131 13.22 4.03 -11.18
CA THR A 131 14.60 4.53 -10.99
C THR A 131 14.64 6.04 -10.84
N ASP A 132 13.60 6.73 -11.30
CA ASP A 132 13.39 8.15 -11.01
C ASP A 132 12.86 8.38 -9.59
N GLN A 133 13.51 9.29 -8.86
CA GLN A 133 13.17 9.61 -7.48
C GLN A 133 11.77 10.23 -7.36
N PHE A 134 11.39 11.10 -8.30
CA PHE A 134 10.09 11.77 -8.25
C PHE A 134 8.95 10.78 -8.46
N THR A 135 9.13 9.88 -9.42
CA THR A 135 8.19 8.78 -9.72
C THR A 135 8.03 7.84 -8.54
N ARG A 136 9.13 7.45 -7.85
CA ARG A 136 9.04 6.65 -6.63
C ARG A 136 8.30 7.37 -5.51
N ALA A 137 8.64 8.64 -5.25
CA ALA A 137 7.99 9.43 -4.21
C ALA A 137 6.49 9.56 -4.47
N HIS A 138 6.10 9.83 -5.73
CA HIS A 138 4.70 9.86 -6.14
C HIS A 138 4.01 8.51 -5.94
N ALA A 139 4.63 7.40 -6.34
CA ALA A 139 4.05 6.07 -6.17
C ALA A 139 3.82 5.71 -4.69
N ILE A 140 4.74 6.08 -3.79
CA ILE A 140 4.57 5.88 -2.34
C ILE A 140 3.34 6.64 -1.84
N VAL A 141 3.22 7.92 -2.19
CA VAL A 141 2.09 8.76 -1.79
C VAL A 141 0.77 8.23 -2.37
N ASP A 142 0.75 7.93 -3.66
CA ASP A 142 -0.45 7.45 -4.37
C ASP A 142 -0.95 6.12 -3.78
N ILE A 143 -0.07 5.19 -3.41
CA ILE A 143 -0.50 3.91 -2.80
C ILE A 143 -0.90 4.12 -1.34
N ALA A 144 -0.18 4.93 -0.58
CA ALA A 144 -0.47 5.18 0.83
C ALA A 144 -1.81 5.90 1.06
N LEU A 145 -2.20 6.76 0.11
CA LEU A 145 -3.43 7.57 0.17
C LEU A 145 -4.55 7.02 -0.72
N LEU A 146 -4.40 5.81 -1.25
CA LEU A 146 -5.45 5.18 -2.04
C LEU A 146 -6.61 4.74 -1.14
N TRP A 147 -7.84 5.14 -1.47
CA TRP A 147 -8.99 4.69 -0.69
C TRP A 147 -9.17 3.18 -0.78
N ALA A 148 -9.47 2.55 0.36
CA ALA A 148 -9.69 1.11 0.49
C ALA A 148 -10.75 0.54 -0.49
N LYS A 149 -11.72 1.36 -0.92
CA LYS A 149 -12.78 0.95 -1.86
C LYS A 149 -12.47 1.28 -3.32
N ASN A 150 -11.41 2.03 -3.61
CA ASN A 150 -11.09 2.49 -4.96
C ASN A 150 -10.33 1.41 -5.76
N ARG A 151 -11.06 0.38 -6.19
CA ARG A 151 -10.51 -0.73 -6.96
C ARG A 151 -10.02 -0.32 -8.36
N ALA A 152 -10.63 0.69 -8.97
CA ALA A 152 -10.25 1.16 -10.30
C ALA A 152 -8.81 1.73 -10.30
N CYS A 153 -8.49 2.62 -9.35
CA CYS A 153 -7.12 3.09 -9.16
C CYS A 153 -6.17 1.96 -8.76
N ALA A 154 -6.59 1.06 -7.86
CA ALA A 154 -5.76 -0.07 -7.44
C ALA A 154 -5.33 -0.95 -8.63
N ILE A 155 -6.25 -1.25 -9.55
CA ILE A 155 -5.99 -2.05 -10.75
C ILE A 155 -5.00 -1.34 -11.68
N ARG A 156 -5.16 -0.02 -11.87
CA ARG A 156 -4.22 0.78 -12.69
C ARG A 156 -2.82 0.77 -12.08
N LEU A 157 -2.70 1.05 -10.78
CA LEU A 157 -1.42 1.04 -10.06
C LEU A 157 -0.76 -0.35 -10.13
N PHE A 158 -1.52 -1.42 -9.95
CA PHE A 158 -1.01 -2.79 -10.06
C PHE A 158 -0.45 -3.11 -11.44
N ARG A 159 -1.13 -2.70 -12.52
CA ARG A 159 -0.65 -2.89 -13.90
C ARG A 159 0.67 -2.15 -14.13
N ARG A 160 0.75 -0.91 -13.67
CA ARG A 160 1.97 -0.09 -13.74
C ARG A 160 3.14 -0.71 -12.97
N LEU A 161 2.89 -1.22 -11.76
CA LEU A 161 3.92 -1.86 -10.93
C LEU A 161 4.42 -3.19 -11.50
N LYS A 162 3.56 -3.94 -12.20
CA LYS A 162 3.94 -5.21 -12.83
C LYS A 162 4.67 -4.98 -14.17
N ALA A 163 4.33 -3.89 -14.87
CA ALA A 163 4.65 -3.55 -16.26
C ALA A 163 4.25 -4.63 -17.30
N SER A 164 3.68 -4.17 -18.41
CA SER A 164 3.06 -5.00 -19.44
C SER A 164 4.10 -5.74 -20.33
N ASP A 165 3.69 -6.95 -20.74
CA ASP A 165 4.14 -7.94 -21.73
C ASP A 165 5.55 -7.95 -22.38
N SER A 166 6.32 -6.86 -22.43
CA SER A 166 7.59 -6.85 -23.19
C SER A 166 8.84 -6.86 -22.31
N VAL A 167 8.80 -6.23 -21.12
CA VAL A 167 9.89 -6.28 -20.11
C VAL A 167 9.24 -6.15 -18.75
N LYS A 168 9.33 -7.18 -17.89
CA LYS A 168 8.81 -7.05 -16.52
C LYS A 168 9.70 -6.05 -15.81
N LEU A 169 9.12 -4.95 -15.34
CA LEU A 169 9.80 -3.93 -14.54
C LEU A 169 10.57 -4.56 -13.39
N VAL A 170 10.00 -5.61 -12.80
CA VAL A 170 10.60 -6.40 -11.73
C VAL A 170 11.90 -7.08 -12.17
N ASP A 171 11.96 -7.65 -13.37
CA ASP A 171 13.16 -8.30 -13.88
C ASP A 171 14.28 -7.24 -14.06
N MET A 172 13.95 -6.05 -14.59
CA MET A 172 14.91 -4.93 -14.65
C MET A 172 15.41 -4.48 -13.27
N LEU A 173 14.52 -4.43 -12.27
CA LEU A 173 14.90 -4.04 -10.91
C LEU A 173 15.78 -5.09 -10.21
N LEU A 174 15.57 -6.37 -10.52
CA LEU A 174 16.36 -7.46 -9.94
C LEU A 174 17.76 -7.56 -10.55
N GLU A 175 17.88 -7.26 -11.85
CA GLU A 175 19.12 -7.37 -12.63
C GLU A 175 19.96 -6.07 -12.67
N ARG A 176 19.41 -4.90 -12.30
CA ARG A 176 20.20 -3.66 -12.20
C ARG A 176 21.19 -3.71 -11.05
N ASP A 177 22.45 -3.42 -11.36
CA ASP A 177 23.55 -3.36 -10.38
C ASP A 177 23.83 -1.97 -9.82
N ASP A 178 23.29 -0.91 -10.44
CA ASP A 178 23.55 0.49 -10.12
C ASP A 178 22.51 1.12 -9.17
N LEU A 179 21.53 0.35 -8.69
CA LEU A 179 20.56 0.82 -7.70
C LEU A 179 21.24 0.98 -6.33
N ASP A 180 21.13 2.16 -5.72
CA ASP A 180 21.61 2.39 -4.37
C ASP A 180 20.66 1.81 -3.30
N GLU A 181 21.16 1.67 -2.06
CA GLU A 181 20.39 1.10 -0.95
C GLU A 181 19.12 1.91 -0.66
N ARG A 182 19.19 3.24 -0.79
CA ARG A 182 18.06 4.15 -0.56
C ARG A 182 16.94 3.93 -1.57
N THR A 183 17.28 3.80 -2.85
CA THR A 183 16.34 3.54 -3.93
C THR A 183 15.69 2.17 -3.72
N MET A 184 16.46 1.16 -3.34
CA MET A 184 15.92 -0.16 -3.01
C MET A 184 14.95 -0.11 -1.82
N ASP A 185 15.25 0.66 -0.76
CA ASP A 185 14.36 0.86 0.38
C ASP A 185 13.03 1.53 -0.03
N GLU A 186 13.07 2.54 -0.88
CA GLU A 186 11.88 3.23 -1.40
C GLU A 186 11.03 2.28 -2.27
N ILE A 187 11.67 1.48 -3.13
CA ILE A 187 11.00 0.44 -3.93
C ILE A 187 10.34 -0.60 -3.02
N LEU A 188 11.03 -1.04 -1.96
CA LEU A 188 10.46 -1.99 -1.00
C LEU A 188 9.24 -1.42 -0.29
N ILE A 189 9.21 -0.12 0.03
CA ILE A 189 8.03 0.54 0.60
C ILE A 189 6.84 0.45 -0.37
N ILE A 190 7.05 0.74 -1.66
CA ILE A 190 6.01 0.68 -2.69
C ILE A 190 5.38 -0.72 -2.74
N PHE A 191 6.20 -1.76 -2.83
CA PHE A 191 5.70 -3.14 -2.90
C PHE A 191 5.12 -3.63 -1.57
N CYS A 192 5.66 -3.19 -0.43
CA CYS A 192 5.09 -3.48 0.89
C CYS A 192 3.69 -2.88 1.05
N LEU A 193 3.50 -1.62 0.67
CA LEU A 193 2.19 -0.98 0.70
C LEU A 193 1.22 -1.72 -0.22
N ALA A 194 1.60 -1.97 -1.48
CA ALA A 194 0.76 -2.66 -2.44
C ALA A 194 0.37 -4.09 -2.01
N ALA A 195 1.29 -4.83 -1.39
CA ALA A 195 1.05 -6.18 -0.88
C ALA A 195 0.04 -6.22 0.28
N ASN A 196 -0.10 -5.13 1.03
CA ASN A 196 -0.98 -5.04 2.20
C ASN A 196 -2.21 -4.13 1.99
N HIS A 197 -2.34 -3.52 0.81
CA HIS A 197 -3.36 -2.49 0.56
C HIS A 197 -4.79 -3.07 0.41
N PRO A 198 -5.80 -2.59 1.18
CA PRO A 198 -7.16 -3.14 1.11
C PRO A 198 -7.86 -3.00 -0.25
N ALA A 199 -7.52 -1.96 -1.03
CA ALA A 199 -8.10 -1.75 -2.36
C ALA A 199 -7.62 -2.76 -3.41
N PHE A 200 -6.48 -3.42 -3.18
CA PHE A 200 -5.96 -4.46 -4.06
C PHE A 200 -6.73 -5.76 -3.82
N SER A 201 -7.03 -6.53 -4.87
CA SER A 201 -7.64 -7.85 -4.70
C SER A 201 -6.68 -8.82 -3.99
N PHE A 202 -7.19 -9.96 -3.51
CA PHE A 202 -6.35 -11.00 -2.93
C PHE A 202 -5.23 -11.41 -3.90
N ASP A 203 -5.57 -11.71 -5.17
CA ASP A 203 -4.59 -12.12 -6.18
C ASP A 203 -3.55 -11.05 -6.49
N MET A 204 -3.96 -9.77 -6.49
CA MET A 204 -3.03 -8.65 -6.68
C MET A 204 -2.05 -8.55 -5.51
N ARG A 205 -2.56 -8.63 -4.27
CA ARG A 205 -1.73 -8.61 -3.05
C ARG A 205 -0.77 -9.78 -3.00
N THR A 206 -1.21 -10.99 -3.35
CA THR A 206 -0.35 -12.18 -3.39
C THR A 206 0.80 -12.01 -4.39
N GLN A 207 0.53 -11.49 -5.58
CA GLN A 207 1.57 -11.22 -6.58
C GLN A 207 2.55 -10.14 -6.11
N MET A 208 2.05 -9.03 -5.55
CA MET A 208 2.89 -7.97 -5.00
C MET A 208 3.77 -8.49 -3.85
N ALA A 209 3.24 -9.37 -3.00
CA ALA A 209 3.99 -9.99 -1.91
C ALA A 209 5.08 -10.95 -2.41
N GLN A 210 4.87 -11.65 -3.52
CA GLN A 210 5.90 -12.47 -4.16
C GLN A 210 7.04 -11.60 -4.68
N ILE A 211 6.71 -10.51 -5.38
CA ILE A 211 7.70 -9.55 -5.90
C ILE A 211 8.49 -8.91 -4.75
N PHE A 212 7.79 -8.46 -3.71
CA PHE A 212 8.41 -7.91 -2.51
C PHE A 212 9.47 -8.84 -1.93
N LYS A 213 9.19 -10.13 -1.78
CA LYS A 213 10.15 -11.13 -1.26
C LYS A 213 11.39 -11.31 -2.14
N GLU A 214 11.25 -11.23 -3.46
CA GLU A 214 12.40 -11.29 -4.36
C GLU A 214 13.27 -10.03 -4.25
N LEU A 215 12.64 -8.85 -4.15
CA LEU A 215 13.34 -7.59 -3.92
C LEU A 215 14.07 -7.57 -2.56
N GLU A 216 13.47 -8.13 -1.50
CA GLU A 216 14.14 -8.26 -0.20
C GLU A 216 15.35 -9.19 -0.25
N LYS A 217 15.27 -10.29 -1.02
CA LYS A 217 16.43 -11.16 -1.26
C LYS A 217 17.53 -10.39 -1.98
N ARG A 218 17.17 -9.56 -2.97
CA ARG A 218 18.13 -8.71 -3.70
C ARG A 218 18.76 -7.66 -2.80
N GLN A 219 17.98 -7.01 -1.94
CA GLN A 219 18.49 -6.02 -0.98
C GLN A 219 19.52 -6.64 -0.02
N ARG A 220 19.27 -7.86 0.48
CA ARG A 220 20.24 -8.56 1.34
C ARG A 220 21.57 -8.88 0.67
N LYS A 221 21.62 -8.91 -0.67
CA LYS A 221 22.87 -9.06 -1.43
C LYS A 221 23.62 -7.74 -1.64
N MET A 222 22.99 -6.60 -1.37
CA MET A 222 23.61 -5.27 -1.46
C MET A 222 24.38 -4.88 -0.20
N LYS A 223 24.12 -5.58 0.92
CA LYS A 223 24.75 -5.39 2.23
C LYS A 223 25.87 -6.41 2.41
#